data_AF-A0A9P7QBY9-F1
#
_entry.id   AF-A0A9P7QBY9-F1
#
_cell.length_a   1.000
_cell.length_b   1.000
_cell.length_c   1.000
_cell.angle_alpha   90.00
_cell.angle_beta   90.00
_cell.angle_gamma   90.00
#
_symmetry.space_group_name_H-M   'P 1'
#
loop_
_entity.id
_entity.type
_entity.pdbx_description
1 polymer ?
#
loop_
_entity_poly.entity_id
_entity_poly.type
_entity_poly.pdbx_seq_one_letter_code
_entity_poly.pdbx_strand_id
1 'polypeptide(L)'
;MRSQTRVQFIGVAAIFCTFLLVHQWLYRYQNSFGLLADKSAWRLPRLGDISKAAQNATLGFEKVFYISLPNRSDRQDVMSMLASSTNVSLTFQPGASGADIPAKAKPAGSEGLRDGQLGCWRSHADVWKRIIDENIQTAIVVEDDADWDMDIHNIFERLSQHMKKTKLGKHTRTPYELKHAPYGLEWDLLYIGSCWDIPRKEKPHKHETYEDPSAPNSNEMSGAYAQQLRDWGISVNEDTHIRALAPSWYSVCTIGYAVTLHGARKLLYTVGNGEGLAGPVDLAMINAVQKGQISALTVVPPFVVPWKKGTATDSDINEPPKEGEEHKQEPSGSENMKKSGRKTLQTLLGGQRSRYENDLA
;
A
#
# COMPACT_ATOMS: atom_id res chain seq x y z
N MET A 1 78.61 -31.30 -21.61
CA MET A 1 77.29 -31.73 -22.12
C MET A 1 76.62 -32.72 -21.16
N ARG A 2 75.92 -32.27 -20.10
CA ARG A 2 75.03 -33.13 -19.29
C ARG A 2 74.00 -32.40 -18.40
N SER A 3 73.94 -31.07 -18.43
CA SER A 3 73.10 -30.27 -17.51
C SER A 3 71.84 -29.65 -18.15
N GLN A 4 71.82 -29.38 -19.46
CA GLN A 4 70.65 -28.75 -20.10
C GLN A 4 69.48 -29.72 -20.36
N THR A 5 69.75 -31.00 -20.61
CA THR A 5 68.70 -31.99 -20.88
C THR A 5 67.86 -32.30 -19.64
N ARG A 6 68.43 -32.31 -18.43
CA ARG A 6 67.67 -32.59 -17.20
C ARG A 6 66.65 -31.49 -16.86
N VAL A 7 66.98 -30.21 -17.12
CA VAL A 7 66.08 -29.09 -16.79
C VAL A 7 64.88 -29.04 -17.75
N GLN A 8 65.08 -29.36 -19.04
CA GLN A 8 63.98 -29.45 -20.00
C GLN A 8 63.03 -30.61 -19.70
N PHE A 9 63.54 -31.78 -19.29
CA PHE A 9 62.69 -32.91 -18.89
C PHE A 9 61.87 -32.63 -17.62
N ILE A 10 62.43 -31.92 -16.64
CA ILE A 10 61.69 -31.54 -15.42
C ILE A 10 60.58 -30.52 -15.74
N GLY A 11 60.86 -29.55 -16.63
CA GLY A 11 59.85 -28.57 -17.06
C GLY A 11 58.69 -29.19 -17.82
N VAL A 12 58.96 -30.13 -18.75
CA VAL A 12 57.90 -30.84 -19.50
C VAL A 12 57.11 -31.78 -18.60
N ALA A 13 57.77 -32.49 -17.68
CA ALA A 13 57.09 -33.36 -16.72
C ALA A 13 56.17 -32.57 -15.76
N ALA A 14 56.60 -31.38 -15.31
CA ALA A 14 55.78 -30.51 -14.46
C ALA A 14 54.51 -30.01 -15.19
N ILE A 15 54.63 -29.62 -16.46
CA ILE A 15 53.49 -29.18 -17.27
C ILE A 15 52.52 -30.35 -17.53
N PHE A 16 53.03 -31.56 -17.78
CA PHE A 16 52.17 -32.73 -17.99
C PHE A 16 51.44 -33.15 -16.70
N CYS A 17 52.11 -33.06 -15.54
CA CYS A 17 51.50 -33.29 -14.24
C CYS A 17 50.43 -32.24 -13.89
N THR A 18 50.65 -30.95 -14.17
CA THR A 18 49.61 -29.94 -13.96
C THR A 18 48.43 -30.14 -14.90
N PHE A 19 48.65 -30.53 -16.16
CA PHE A 19 47.57 -30.83 -17.09
C PHE A 19 46.76 -32.06 -16.66
N LEU A 20 47.41 -33.12 -16.17
CA LEU A 20 46.75 -34.31 -15.63
C LEU A 20 45.97 -33.99 -14.35
N LEU A 21 46.49 -33.14 -13.47
CA LEU A 21 45.80 -32.72 -12.24
C LEU A 21 44.60 -31.83 -12.56
N VAL A 22 44.71 -30.90 -13.51
CA VAL A 22 43.59 -30.07 -13.98
C VAL A 22 42.56 -30.94 -14.70
N HIS A 23 42.97 -31.91 -15.50
CA HIS A 23 42.05 -32.82 -16.16
C HIS A 23 41.34 -33.75 -15.17
N GLN A 24 42.05 -34.29 -14.18
CA GLN A 24 41.42 -35.06 -13.09
C GLN A 24 40.52 -34.19 -12.21
N TRP A 25 40.89 -32.93 -11.96
CA TRP A 25 40.05 -31.97 -11.25
C TRP A 25 38.79 -31.64 -12.03
N LEU A 26 38.88 -31.37 -13.34
CA LEU A 26 37.73 -31.14 -14.21
C LEU A 26 36.86 -32.39 -14.37
N TYR A 27 37.46 -33.58 -14.46
CA TYR A 27 36.73 -34.85 -14.55
C TYR A 27 36.02 -35.16 -13.23
N ARG A 28 36.65 -34.88 -12.08
CA ARG A 28 35.99 -34.94 -10.77
C ARG A 28 34.91 -33.87 -10.63
N TYR A 29 35.14 -32.65 -11.11
CA TYR A 29 34.17 -31.55 -11.04
C TYR A 29 32.93 -31.80 -11.93
N GLN A 30 33.12 -32.36 -13.13
CA GLN A 30 32.02 -32.80 -14.00
C GLN A 30 31.27 -34.01 -13.39
N ASN A 31 31.97 -34.96 -12.77
CA ASN A 31 31.30 -36.08 -12.08
C ASN A 31 30.65 -35.69 -10.75
N SER A 32 31.08 -34.61 -10.09
CA SER A 32 30.39 -34.05 -8.92
C SER A 32 29.05 -33.38 -9.29
N PHE A 33 28.85 -32.99 -10.55
CA PHE A 33 27.55 -32.55 -11.07
C PHE A 33 26.70 -33.69 -11.67
N GLY A 34 27.27 -34.87 -11.89
CA GLY A 34 26.60 -36.02 -12.52
C GLY A 34 25.91 -37.02 -11.58
N LEU A 35 26.04 -36.88 -10.26
CA LEU A 35 25.59 -37.88 -9.27
C LEU A 35 24.49 -37.39 -8.30
N LEU A 36 23.79 -36.31 -8.64
CA LEU A 36 22.49 -35.94 -8.04
C LEU A 36 21.46 -35.55 -9.12
N ALA A 37 21.52 -36.18 -10.29
CA ALA A 37 20.39 -36.18 -11.22
C ALA A 37 19.39 -37.29 -10.83
N ASP A 38 18.92 -37.25 -9.58
CA ASP A 38 17.68 -37.91 -9.24
C ASP A 38 16.57 -37.12 -9.95
N LYS A 39 16.03 -37.72 -11.02
CA LYS A 39 14.93 -37.13 -11.82
C LYS A 39 13.63 -36.99 -11.01
N SER A 40 13.62 -37.36 -9.73
CA SER A 40 12.53 -37.08 -8.79
C SER A 40 12.73 -35.82 -7.92
N ALA A 41 13.87 -35.12 -8.03
CA ALA A 41 14.25 -34.02 -7.12
C ALA A 41 14.11 -32.58 -7.66
N TRP A 42 13.53 -32.37 -8.84
CA TRP A 42 13.08 -31.03 -9.28
C TRP A 42 11.58 -30.83 -9.06
N ARG A 43 11.08 -31.18 -7.87
CA ARG A 43 10.00 -30.36 -7.33
C ARG A 43 10.71 -29.14 -6.78
N LEU A 44 10.71 -28.04 -7.54
CA LEU A 44 10.87 -26.71 -6.92
C LEU A 44 10.05 -26.76 -5.63
N PRO A 45 10.62 -26.43 -4.45
CA PRO A 45 9.81 -26.29 -3.25
C PRO A 45 8.60 -25.48 -3.69
N ARG A 46 7.38 -25.96 -3.46
CA ARG A 46 6.20 -25.14 -3.77
C ARG A 46 6.50 -23.83 -3.05
N LEU A 47 6.83 -22.75 -3.80
CA LEU A 47 6.96 -21.44 -3.19
C LEU A 47 5.64 -21.33 -2.43
N GLY A 48 5.72 -21.22 -1.10
CA GLY A 48 4.53 -20.94 -0.31
C GLY A 48 3.81 -19.79 -1.00
N ASP A 49 2.49 -19.87 -1.10
CA ASP A 49 1.75 -18.87 -1.84
C ASP A 49 2.05 -17.49 -1.24
N ILE A 50 2.86 -16.67 -1.92
CA ILE A 50 3.39 -15.41 -1.36
C ILE A 50 2.27 -14.46 -0.94
N SER A 51 1.05 -14.63 -1.47
CA SER A 51 -0.13 -13.89 -1.01
C SER A 51 -0.49 -14.15 0.43
N LYS A 52 -0.10 -15.29 1.01
CA LYS A 52 -0.26 -15.57 2.44
C LYS A 52 0.55 -14.63 3.33
N ALA A 53 1.51 -13.88 2.79
CA ALA A 53 2.15 -12.79 3.52
C ALA A 53 1.14 -11.74 4.00
N ALA A 54 0.00 -11.56 3.30
CA ALA A 54 -1.08 -10.66 3.70
C ALA A 54 -1.74 -11.03 5.06
N GLN A 55 -1.56 -12.27 5.52
CA GLN A 55 -2.11 -12.74 6.79
C GLN A 55 -1.26 -12.32 8.01
N ASN A 56 -0.08 -11.74 7.79
CA ASN A 56 0.70 -11.17 8.88
C ASN A 56 0.11 -9.84 9.35
N ALA A 57 0.57 -9.33 10.50
CA ALA A 57 0.03 -8.11 11.09
C ALA A 57 0.30 -6.83 10.28
N THR A 58 1.16 -6.88 9.26
CA THR A 58 1.46 -5.74 8.38
C THR A 58 0.87 -5.90 6.98
N LEU A 59 -0.06 -6.85 6.82
CA LEU A 59 -0.76 -7.11 5.56
C LEU A 59 0.21 -7.42 4.39
N GLY A 60 1.38 -7.99 4.68
CA GLY A 60 2.42 -8.31 3.70
C GLY A 60 3.31 -7.12 3.29
N PHE A 61 3.15 -5.96 3.93
CA PHE A 61 4.05 -4.81 3.82
C PHE A 61 5.10 -4.82 4.93
N GLU A 62 6.12 -3.96 4.85
CA GLU A 62 7.11 -3.85 5.92
C GLU A 62 6.57 -3.01 7.10
N LYS A 63 5.82 -1.94 6.82
CA LYS A 63 5.14 -1.13 7.85
C LYS A 63 3.73 -0.70 7.45
N VAL A 64 2.91 -0.42 8.44
CA VAL A 64 1.63 0.28 8.30
C VAL A 64 1.68 1.52 9.17
N PHE A 65 1.78 2.69 8.56
CA PHE A 65 1.73 3.97 9.25
C PHE A 65 0.29 4.45 9.36
N TYR A 66 -0.03 5.09 10.49
CA TYR A 66 -1.20 5.96 10.57
C TYR A 66 -0.79 7.36 10.98
N ILE A 67 -1.35 8.36 10.31
CA ILE A 67 -1.11 9.78 10.58
C ILE A 67 -2.22 10.27 11.50
N SER A 68 -1.84 10.84 12.65
CA SER A 68 -2.78 11.51 13.55
C SER A 68 -2.11 12.72 14.17
N LEU A 69 -2.85 13.83 14.32
CA LEU A 69 -2.32 14.97 15.07
C LEU A 69 -2.06 14.55 16.54
N PRO A 70 -0.98 15.00 17.18
CA PRO A 70 -0.63 14.59 18.54
C PRO A 70 -1.73 14.83 19.58
N ASN A 71 -2.58 15.84 19.37
CA ASN A 71 -3.70 16.21 20.25
C ASN A 71 -5.01 15.45 19.97
N ARG A 72 -5.06 14.57 18.95
CA ARG A 72 -6.26 13.79 18.59
C ARG A 72 -6.28 12.43 19.27
N SER A 73 -6.11 12.40 20.60
CA SER A 73 -6.16 11.16 21.38
C SER A 73 -7.47 10.39 21.16
N ASP A 74 -8.58 11.10 20.94
CA ASP A 74 -9.87 10.51 20.60
C ASP A 74 -9.84 9.65 19.33
N ARG A 75 -9.08 10.05 18.30
CA ARG A 75 -8.91 9.27 17.06
C ARG A 75 -7.87 8.17 17.24
N GLN A 76 -6.77 8.46 17.95
CA GLN A 76 -5.71 7.49 18.25
C GLN A 76 -6.22 6.29 19.06
N ASP A 77 -7.12 6.52 20.02
CA ASP A 77 -7.77 5.45 20.79
C ASP A 77 -8.59 4.53 19.87
N VAL A 78 -9.34 5.10 18.93
CA VAL A 78 -10.13 4.33 17.96
C VAL A 78 -9.24 3.54 17.01
N MET A 79 -8.16 4.14 16.51
CA MET A 79 -7.18 3.43 15.67
C MET A 79 -6.55 2.26 16.42
N SER A 80 -6.25 2.43 17.72
CA SER A 80 -5.70 1.35 18.56
C SER A 80 -6.70 0.20 18.73
N MET A 81 -7.98 0.50 18.95
CA MET A 81 -9.03 -0.52 19.05
C MET A 81 -9.25 -1.25 17.72
N LEU A 82 -9.29 -0.53 16.60
CA LEU A 82 -9.49 -1.10 15.27
C LEU A 82 -8.34 -2.01 14.87
N ALA A 83 -7.10 -1.55 15.09
CA ALA A 83 -5.87 -2.31 14.89
C ALA A 83 -5.84 -3.61 15.68
N SER A 84 -6.10 -3.54 16.99
CA SER A 84 -6.14 -4.69 17.89
C SER A 84 -7.19 -5.72 17.46
N SER A 85 -8.38 -5.26 17.08
CA SER A 85 -9.51 -6.14 16.72
C SER A 85 -9.35 -6.83 15.37
N THR A 86 -8.47 -6.31 14.52
CA THR A 86 -8.20 -6.85 13.18
C THR A 86 -6.79 -7.41 13.04
N ASN A 87 -5.99 -7.47 14.11
CA ASN A 87 -4.59 -7.90 14.10
C ASN A 87 -3.72 -7.11 13.09
N VAL A 88 -3.94 -5.79 12.98
CA VAL A 88 -3.10 -4.90 12.17
C VAL A 88 -2.12 -4.16 13.08
N SER A 89 -0.83 -4.25 12.80
CA SER A 89 0.23 -3.55 13.52
C SER A 89 0.43 -2.16 12.94
N LEU A 90 -0.08 -1.15 13.66
CA LEU A 90 0.06 0.25 13.29
C LEU A 90 1.31 0.89 13.89
N THR A 91 1.96 1.74 13.10
CA THR A 91 3.05 2.62 13.51
C THR A 91 2.55 4.06 13.51
N PHE A 92 2.53 4.70 14.66
CA PHE A 92 2.15 6.10 14.77
C PHE A 92 3.13 7.00 14.01
N GLN A 93 2.57 7.90 13.20
CA GLN A 93 3.25 9.07 12.66
C GLN A 93 2.55 10.33 13.20
N PRO A 94 3.26 11.20 13.93
CA PRO A 94 2.74 12.50 14.33
C PRO A 94 2.39 13.35 13.11
N GLY A 95 1.16 13.83 13.05
CA GLY A 95 0.74 14.84 12.10
C GLY A 95 1.37 16.19 12.42
N ALA A 96 1.67 16.97 11.39
CA ALA A 96 2.22 18.31 11.48
C ALA A 96 1.10 19.36 11.44
N SER A 97 1.25 20.41 12.24
CA SER A 97 0.47 21.63 12.11
C SER A 97 1.09 22.53 11.05
N GLY A 98 0.31 22.99 10.06
CA GLY A 98 0.84 23.89 9.02
C GLY A 98 1.22 25.27 9.56
N ALA A 99 0.62 25.69 10.68
CA ALA A 99 0.96 26.94 11.36
C ALA A 99 2.39 26.92 11.93
N ASP A 100 2.90 25.73 12.27
CA ASP A 100 4.24 25.55 12.83
C ASP A 100 5.33 25.43 11.75
N ILE A 101 4.96 25.39 10.46
CA ILE A 101 5.93 25.28 9.36
C ILE A 101 6.60 26.65 9.12
N PRO A 102 7.94 26.76 9.31
CA PRO A 102 8.63 28.01 9.09
C PRO A 102 8.44 28.52 7.66
N ALA A 103 8.31 29.83 7.47
CA ALA A 103 8.08 30.42 6.14
C ALA A 103 9.11 29.97 5.08
N LYS A 104 10.38 29.79 5.46
CA LYS A 104 11.44 29.31 4.56
C LYS A 104 11.35 27.81 4.19
N ALA A 105 10.56 27.04 4.94
CA ALA A 105 10.33 25.62 4.71
C ALA A 105 9.02 25.35 3.96
N LYS A 106 8.20 26.38 3.71
CA LYS A 106 6.98 26.24 2.89
C LYS A 106 7.38 26.00 1.41
N PRO A 107 6.75 25.03 0.72
CA PRO A 107 7.05 24.76 -0.68
C PRO A 107 6.75 25.97 -1.58
N ALA A 108 7.47 26.10 -2.69
CA ALA A 108 7.13 27.08 -3.71
C ALA A 108 5.72 26.83 -4.26
N GLY A 109 4.92 27.89 -4.46
CA GLY A 109 3.55 27.78 -4.97
C GLY A 109 2.50 27.48 -3.91
N SER A 110 2.90 27.32 -2.64
CA SER A 110 2.00 26.99 -1.54
C SER A 110 1.34 28.20 -0.88
N GLU A 111 1.51 29.41 -1.42
CA GLU A 111 1.07 30.67 -0.83
C GLU A 111 -0.47 30.75 -0.70
N GLY A 112 -1.19 30.00 -1.54
CA GLY A 112 -2.65 29.92 -1.51
C GLY A 112 -3.21 28.81 -0.60
N LEU A 113 -2.36 28.03 0.07
CA LEU A 113 -2.80 26.91 0.91
C LEU A 113 -3.07 27.35 2.34
N ARG A 114 -4.15 26.81 2.90
CA ARG A 114 -4.50 26.95 4.33
C ARG A 114 -3.51 26.17 5.19
N ASP A 115 -3.36 26.55 6.45
CA ASP A 115 -2.48 25.84 7.39
C ASP A 115 -2.87 24.37 7.54
N GLY A 116 -4.16 24.02 7.55
CA GLY A 116 -4.60 22.62 7.55
C GLY A 116 -4.13 21.83 6.33
N GLN A 117 -4.11 22.45 5.14
CA GLN A 117 -3.63 21.82 3.89
C GLN A 117 -2.11 21.66 3.89
N LEU A 118 -1.38 22.66 4.39
CA LEU A 118 0.07 22.58 4.57
C LEU A 118 0.47 21.52 5.62
N GLY A 119 -0.26 21.45 6.73
CA GLY A 119 -0.07 20.46 7.78
C GLY A 119 -0.33 19.03 7.27
N CYS A 120 -1.41 18.83 6.52
CA CYS A 120 -1.71 17.58 5.85
C CYS A 120 -0.55 17.16 4.91
N TRP A 121 -0.12 18.04 3.99
CA TRP A 121 1.03 17.76 3.12
C TRP A 121 2.29 17.39 3.92
N ARG A 122 2.65 18.18 4.93
CA ARG A 122 3.87 17.96 5.72
C ARG A 122 3.81 16.62 6.44
N SER A 123 2.65 16.24 6.97
CA SER A 123 2.42 14.95 7.62
C SER A 123 2.72 13.78 6.70
N HIS A 124 2.22 13.81 5.45
CA HIS A 124 2.53 12.78 4.45
C HIS A 124 4.01 12.81 4.03
N ALA A 125 4.58 14.00 3.83
CA ALA A 125 6.00 14.16 3.49
C ALA A 125 6.93 13.64 4.60
N ASP A 126 6.54 13.74 5.88
CA ASP A 126 7.29 13.17 7.00
C ASP A 126 7.27 11.64 6.98
N VAL A 127 6.13 11.01 6.62
CA VAL A 127 6.10 9.55 6.39
C VAL A 127 7.03 9.15 5.27
N TRP A 128 6.98 9.84 4.11
CA TRP A 128 7.85 9.52 2.98
C TRP A 128 9.33 9.68 3.35
N LYS A 129 9.67 10.72 4.12
CA LYS A 129 11.03 10.92 4.62
C LYS A 129 11.45 9.79 5.54
N ARG A 130 10.58 9.38 6.46
CA ARG A 130 10.83 8.27 7.39
C ARG A 130 11.05 6.95 6.66
N ILE A 131 10.27 6.68 5.60
CA ILE A 131 10.47 5.52 4.73
C ILE A 131 11.88 5.50 4.13
N ILE A 132 12.38 6.67 3.69
CA ILE A 132 13.73 6.80 3.14
C ILE A 132 14.79 6.62 4.23
N ASP A 133 14.67 7.36 5.33
CA ASP A 133 15.66 7.39 6.41
C ASP A 133 15.81 6.01 7.07
N GLU A 134 14.71 5.27 7.21
CA GLU A 134 14.70 3.91 7.79
C GLU A 134 14.89 2.80 6.72
N ASN A 135 15.01 3.15 5.44
CA ASN A 135 15.13 2.21 4.32
C ASN A 135 13.99 1.16 4.27
N ILE A 136 12.76 1.60 4.55
CA ILE A 136 11.55 0.76 4.52
C ILE A 136 11.19 0.48 3.06
N GLN A 137 11.11 -0.78 2.67
CA GLN A 137 10.90 -1.16 1.27
C GLN A 137 9.49 -0.89 0.78
N THR A 138 8.48 -1.18 1.62
CA THR A 138 7.07 -0.93 1.32
C THR A 138 6.30 -0.57 2.58
N ALA A 139 5.38 0.40 2.48
CA ALA A 139 4.54 0.77 3.60
C ALA A 139 3.12 1.08 3.15
N ILE A 140 2.14 0.77 4.00
CA ILE A 140 0.81 1.38 3.96
C ILE A 140 0.85 2.67 4.78
N VAL A 141 0.13 3.69 4.33
CA VAL A 141 -0.13 4.95 5.04
C VAL A 141 -1.64 5.16 5.07
N VAL A 142 -2.20 5.38 6.26
CA VAL A 142 -3.61 5.72 6.46
C VAL A 142 -3.77 6.98 7.33
N GLU A 143 -4.89 7.67 7.18
CA GLU A 143 -5.31 8.77 8.07
C GLU A 143 -6.03 8.21 9.32
N ASP A 144 -6.15 9.00 10.39
CA ASP A 144 -6.72 8.55 11.68
C ASP A 144 -8.26 8.52 11.72
N ASP A 145 -8.91 9.04 10.69
CA ASP A 145 -10.31 8.85 10.39
C ASP A 145 -10.55 7.70 9.41
N ALA A 146 -9.56 6.84 9.14
CA ALA A 146 -9.76 5.62 8.37
C ALA A 146 -10.64 4.59 9.09
N ASP A 147 -11.44 3.86 8.32
CA ASP A 147 -12.07 2.60 8.70
C ASP A 147 -11.76 1.53 7.65
N TRP A 148 -11.72 0.27 8.07
CA TRP A 148 -11.53 -0.88 7.19
C TRP A 148 -12.43 -2.04 7.57
N ASP A 149 -12.61 -2.94 6.61
CA ASP A 149 -13.43 -4.13 6.79
C ASP A 149 -12.77 -5.08 7.79
N MET A 150 -13.56 -5.76 8.64
CA MET A 150 -13.05 -6.78 9.56
C MET A 150 -12.32 -7.94 8.86
N ASP A 151 -12.54 -8.13 7.56
CA ASP A 151 -11.90 -9.15 6.72
C ASP A 151 -10.59 -8.66 6.03
N ILE A 152 -9.97 -7.59 6.54
CA ILE A 152 -8.86 -6.88 5.87
C ILE A 152 -7.71 -7.78 5.40
N HIS A 153 -7.31 -8.79 6.18
CA HIS A 153 -6.25 -9.72 5.78
C HIS A 153 -6.60 -10.52 4.52
N ASN A 154 -7.85 -10.99 4.41
CA ASN A 154 -8.29 -11.76 3.26
C ASN A 154 -8.51 -10.87 2.04
N ILE A 155 -8.93 -9.60 2.24
CA ILE A 155 -9.00 -8.60 1.17
C ILE A 155 -7.61 -8.38 0.55
N PHE A 156 -6.60 -8.16 1.38
CA PHE A 156 -5.22 -7.99 0.94
C PHE A 156 -4.62 -9.27 0.33
N GLU A 157 -4.96 -10.46 0.87
CA GLU A 157 -4.56 -11.72 0.26
C GLU A 157 -5.13 -11.86 -1.17
N ARG A 158 -6.41 -11.55 -1.37
CA ARG A 158 -7.06 -11.59 -2.70
C ARG A 158 -6.43 -10.58 -3.67
N LEU A 159 -6.11 -9.38 -3.20
CA LEU A 159 -5.35 -8.42 -4.00
C LEU A 159 -4.01 -9.01 -4.43
N SER A 160 -3.23 -9.58 -3.51
CA SER A 160 -1.95 -10.19 -3.83
C SER A 160 -2.09 -11.32 -4.86
N GLN A 161 -3.09 -12.20 -4.70
CA GLN A 161 -3.39 -13.27 -5.65
C GLN A 161 -3.73 -12.73 -7.05
N HIS A 162 -4.47 -11.62 -7.12
CA HIS A 162 -4.81 -10.96 -8.38
C HIS A 162 -3.60 -10.27 -9.01
N MET A 163 -2.86 -9.46 -8.24
CA MET A 163 -1.65 -8.79 -8.72
C MET A 163 -0.60 -9.78 -9.22
N LYS A 164 -0.51 -10.99 -8.64
CA LYS A 164 0.38 -12.04 -9.17
C LYS A 164 0.09 -12.42 -10.63
N LYS A 165 -1.16 -12.31 -11.06
CA LYS A 165 -1.65 -12.75 -12.39
C LYS A 165 -1.90 -11.59 -13.35
N THR A 166 -1.90 -10.36 -12.84
CA THR A 166 -2.26 -9.18 -13.62
C THR A 166 -1.34 -8.94 -14.80
N LYS A 167 -1.90 -8.40 -15.88
CA LYS A 167 -1.16 -7.99 -17.09
C LYS A 167 -1.04 -6.47 -17.19
N LEU A 168 -1.39 -5.74 -16.14
CA LEU A 168 -1.25 -4.29 -16.06
C LEU A 168 0.22 -3.85 -15.92
N GLY A 169 1.06 -4.71 -15.33
CA GLY A 169 2.51 -4.53 -15.23
C GLY A 169 3.20 -4.59 -16.60
N LYS A 170 4.33 -3.90 -16.72
CA LYS A 170 5.12 -3.84 -17.97
C LYS A 170 6.42 -4.63 -17.88
N HIS A 171 6.82 -5.06 -16.68
CA HIS A 171 8.04 -5.81 -16.44
C HIS A 171 7.79 -7.28 -16.11
N THR A 172 8.80 -8.08 -16.37
CA THR A 172 8.86 -9.46 -15.91
C THR A 172 9.39 -9.47 -14.49
N ARG A 173 8.62 -10.02 -13.54
CA ARG A 173 9.01 -10.04 -12.13
C ARG A 173 10.34 -10.77 -11.93
N THR A 174 11.19 -10.17 -11.14
CA THR A 174 12.47 -10.78 -10.74
C THR A 174 12.24 -11.97 -9.79
N PRO A 175 13.20 -12.90 -9.68
CA PRO A 175 13.14 -13.97 -8.67
C PRO A 175 13.00 -13.43 -7.24
N TYR A 176 13.54 -12.24 -6.97
CA TYR A 176 13.39 -11.57 -5.68
C TYR A 176 11.94 -11.17 -5.43
N GLU A 177 11.29 -10.49 -6.38
CA GLU A 177 9.89 -10.07 -6.25
C GLU A 177 8.95 -11.27 -6.09
N LEU A 178 9.17 -12.35 -6.86
CA LEU A 178 8.36 -13.56 -6.76
C LEU A 178 8.40 -14.20 -5.37
N LYS A 179 9.46 -13.95 -4.59
CA LYS A 179 9.65 -14.51 -3.26
C LYS A 179 9.34 -13.53 -2.12
N HIS A 180 9.43 -12.22 -2.33
CA HIS A 180 9.37 -11.23 -1.24
C HIS A 180 8.40 -10.08 -1.47
N ALA A 181 7.83 -9.92 -2.67
CA ALA A 181 6.93 -8.82 -3.00
C ALA A 181 5.51 -9.32 -3.30
N PRO A 182 4.67 -9.58 -2.27
CA PRO A 182 3.31 -10.10 -2.46
C PRO A 182 2.45 -9.22 -3.40
N TYR A 183 2.73 -7.93 -3.49
CA TYR A 183 2.02 -6.96 -4.35
C TYR A 183 2.85 -6.49 -5.55
N GLY A 184 4.03 -7.08 -5.78
CA GLY A 184 5.03 -6.58 -6.74
C GLY A 184 5.68 -5.26 -6.30
N LEU A 185 6.69 -4.81 -7.06
CA LEU A 185 7.40 -3.54 -6.82
C LEU A 185 7.38 -2.59 -8.04
N GLU A 186 6.50 -2.85 -9.02
CA GLU A 186 6.34 -2.07 -10.26
C GLU A 186 5.73 -0.69 -10.07
N TRP A 187 4.99 -0.52 -8.98
CA TRP A 187 4.24 0.68 -8.67
C TRP A 187 5.03 1.52 -7.68
N ASP A 188 4.88 2.84 -7.82
CA ASP A 188 5.38 3.81 -6.84
C ASP A 188 4.33 4.01 -5.73
N LEU A 189 3.06 4.04 -6.13
CA LEU A 189 1.90 4.29 -5.26
C LEU A 189 0.77 3.31 -5.60
N LEU A 190 0.06 2.81 -4.58
CA LEU A 190 -1.15 2.00 -4.73
C LEU A 190 -2.23 2.59 -3.83
N TYR A 191 -3.23 3.25 -4.42
CA TYR A 191 -4.39 3.73 -3.67
C TYR A 191 -5.23 2.54 -3.20
N ILE A 192 -5.43 2.48 -1.88
CA ILE A 192 -6.30 1.49 -1.21
C ILE A 192 -7.48 2.16 -0.50
N GLY A 193 -7.46 3.49 -0.38
CA GLY A 193 -8.48 4.31 0.24
C GLY A 193 -8.51 5.69 -0.40
N SER A 194 -9.63 5.99 -1.05
CA SER A 194 -9.89 7.25 -1.75
C SER A 194 -11.34 7.64 -1.55
N CYS A 195 -11.63 8.95 -1.50
CA CYS A 195 -13.02 9.42 -1.48
C CYS A 195 -13.69 9.22 -2.85
N TRP A 196 -12.93 9.46 -3.91
CA TRP A 196 -13.37 9.33 -5.30
C TRP A 196 -12.20 8.85 -6.15
N ASP A 197 -12.52 8.08 -7.17
CA ASP A 197 -11.59 7.59 -8.16
C ASP A 197 -12.24 7.70 -9.53
N ILE A 198 -11.71 8.59 -10.37
CA ILE A 198 -12.29 8.92 -11.66
C ILE A 198 -11.35 8.39 -12.76
N PRO A 199 -11.83 7.48 -13.64
CA PRO A 199 -11.02 6.98 -14.73
C PRO A 199 -10.74 8.05 -15.78
N ARG A 200 -9.66 7.86 -16.53
CA ARG A 200 -9.33 8.73 -17.67
C ARG A 200 -10.34 8.56 -18.81
N LYS A 201 -11.08 9.61 -19.16
CA LYS A 201 -12.16 9.51 -20.17
C LYS A 201 -11.67 9.38 -21.62
N GLU A 202 -10.73 10.21 -22.06
CA GLU A 202 -10.36 10.29 -23.49
C GLU A 202 -9.55 9.10 -23.99
N LYS A 203 -8.78 8.47 -23.09
CA LYS A 203 -7.97 7.28 -23.36
C LYS A 203 -7.98 6.39 -22.11
N PRO A 204 -9.06 5.64 -21.88
CA PRO A 204 -9.22 4.84 -20.68
C PRO A 204 -8.04 3.91 -20.46
N HIS A 205 -7.53 3.88 -19.23
CA HIS A 205 -6.56 2.88 -18.84
C HIS A 205 -7.22 1.51 -18.88
N LYS A 206 -6.46 0.51 -19.35
CA LYS A 206 -6.88 -0.88 -19.17
C LYS A 206 -6.96 -1.15 -17.68
N HIS A 207 -8.07 -1.75 -17.25
CA HIS A 207 -8.28 -2.22 -15.90
C HIS A 207 -8.59 -3.71 -15.94
N GLU A 208 -8.41 -4.37 -14.81
CA GLU A 208 -8.78 -5.76 -14.60
C GLU A 208 -9.73 -5.85 -13.40
N THR A 209 -10.62 -6.83 -13.41
CA THR A 209 -11.55 -7.05 -12.31
C THR A 209 -11.34 -8.41 -11.66
N TYR A 210 -11.65 -8.53 -10.38
CA TYR A 210 -11.61 -9.78 -9.64
C TYR A 210 -12.70 -9.84 -8.58
N GLU A 211 -13.16 -11.06 -8.28
CA GLU A 211 -14.15 -11.31 -7.25
C GLU A 211 -13.54 -11.10 -5.86
N ASP A 212 -14.28 -10.38 -5.01
CA ASP A 212 -13.96 -10.18 -3.61
C ASP A 212 -15.27 -10.17 -2.81
N PRO A 213 -15.59 -11.26 -2.08
CA PRO A 213 -16.81 -11.33 -1.25
C PRO A 213 -16.97 -10.23 -0.19
N SER A 214 -15.91 -9.47 0.09
CA SER A 214 -15.89 -8.36 1.04
C SER A 214 -15.97 -6.99 0.35
N ALA A 215 -16.02 -6.93 -0.98
CA ALA A 215 -16.41 -5.72 -1.70
C ALA A 215 -17.91 -5.45 -1.46
N PRO A 216 -18.35 -4.19 -1.29
CA PRO A 216 -19.77 -3.88 -1.17
C PRO A 216 -20.52 -4.20 -2.48
N ASN A 217 -21.74 -4.73 -2.37
CA ASN A 217 -22.68 -4.83 -3.50
C ASN A 217 -23.52 -3.54 -3.65
N SER A 218 -24.45 -3.52 -4.61
CA SER A 218 -25.30 -2.35 -4.87
C SER A 218 -26.15 -1.87 -3.69
N ASN A 219 -26.45 -2.73 -2.71
CA ASN A 219 -27.25 -2.40 -1.52
C ASN A 219 -26.38 -1.94 -0.34
N GLU A 220 -25.07 -2.17 -0.42
CA GLU A 220 -24.08 -1.84 0.62
C GLU A 220 -23.26 -0.59 0.28
N MET A 221 -23.45 -0.02 -0.92
CA MET A 221 -22.78 1.20 -1.39
C MET A 221 -23.78 2.32 -1.69
N SER A 222 -23.31 3.57 -1.66
CA SER A 222 -24.12 4.72 -2.06
C SER A 222 -24.32 4.75 -3.58
N GLY A 223 -25.39 5.39 -4.05
CA GLY A 223 -25.66 5.50 -5.48
C GLY A 223 -24.56 6.24 -6.25
N ALA A 224 -23.85 7.15 -5.58
CA ALA A 224 -22.74 7.88 -6.15
C ALA A 224 -21.49 6.98 -6.30
N TYR A 225 -21.29 6.07 -5.35
CA TYR A 225 -20.26 5.03 -5.44
C TYR A 225 -20.57 4.00 -6.54
N ALA A 226 -21.84 3.60 -6.66
CA ALA A 226 -22.27 2.76 -7.78
C ALA A 226 -22.04 3.44 -9.14
N GLN A 227 -22.19 4.78 -9.22
CA GLN A 227 -21.86 5.54 -10.43
C GLN A 227 -20.36 5.52 -10.74
N GLN A 228 -19.53 5.65 -9.71
CA GLN A 228 -18.07 5.56 -9.87
C GLN A 228 -17.63 4.22 -10.47
N LEU A 229 -18.21 3.09 -10.03
CA LEU A 229 -17.95 1.78 -10.65
C LEU A 229 -18.42 1.73 -12.11
N ARG A 230 -19.58 2.33 -12.42
CA ARG A 230 -20.06 2.44 -13.81
C ARG A 230 -19.12 3.25 -14.69
N ASP A 231 -18.48 4.30 -14.16
CA ASP A 231 -17.48 5.08 -14.90
C ASP A 231 -16.24 4.23 -15.25
N TRP A 232 -15.92 3.25 -14.39
CA TRP A 232 -14.92 2.21 -14.67
C TRP A 232 -15.43 1.10 -15.61
N GLY A 233 -16.68 1.15 -16.07
CA GLY A 233 -17.30 0.14 -16.93
C GLY A 233 -17.83 -1.08 -16.17
N ILE A 234 -17.99 -0.97 -14.85
CA ILE A 234 -18.41 -2.07 -13.97
C ILE A 234 -19.83 -1.81 -13.49
N SER A 235 -20.73 -2.71 -13.88
CA SER A 235 -22.11 -2.74 -13.39
C SER A 235 -22.19 -3.64 -12.15
N VAL A 236 -22.88 -3.16 -11.11
CA VAL A 236 -23.11 -3.90 -9.87
C VAL A 236 -24.60 -4.11 -9.64
N ASN A 237 -24.94 -5.29 -9.12
CA ASN A 237 -26.24 -5.65 -8.57
C ASN A 237 -26.05 -6.23 -7.15
N GLU A 238 -27.12 -6.77 -6.56
CA GLU A 238 -27.13 -7.29 -5.19
C GLU A 238 -26.21 -8.50 -4.98
N ASP A 239 -25.93 -9.25 -6.06
CA ASP A 239 -25.05 -10.43 -6.05
C ASP A 239 -23.60 -10.10 -6.46
N THR A 240 -23.34 -8.85 -6.87
CA THR A 240 -22.03 -8.47 -7.42
C THR A 240 -21.07 -8.05 -6.31
N HIS A 241 -20.03 -8.86 -6.11
CA HIS A 241 -18.95 -8.60 -5.17
C HIS A 241 -17.60 -8.60 -5.90
N ILE A 242 -17.28 -7.46 -6.51
CA ILE A 242 -16.14 -7.32 -7.43
C ILE A 242 -15.30 -6.10 -7.08
N ARG A 243 -14.01 -6.17 -7.41
CA ARG A 243 -13.12 -5.01 -7.42
C ARG A 243 -12.42 -4.86 -8.76
N ALA A 244 -12.11 -3.63 -9.11
CA ALA A 244 -11.26 -3.23 -10.21
C ALA A 244 -9.86 -2.92 -9.68
N LEU A 245 -8.83 -3.39 -10.38
CA LEU A 245 -7.47 -2.90 -10.28
C LEU A 245 -7.15 -2.16 -11.57
N ALA A 246 -6.63 -0.93 -11.46
CA ALA A 246 -6.32 -0.11 -12.62
C ALA A 246 -5.13 0.82 -12.38
N PRO A 247 -4.44 1.29 -13.45
CA PRO A 247 -3.63 2.50 -13.37
C PRO A 247 -4.48 3.68 -12.88
N SER A 248 -4.01 4.36 -11.84
CA SER A 248 -4.70 5.53 -11.28
C SER A 248 -4.60 6.73 -12.24
N TRP A 249 -5.60 7.60 -12.19
CA TRP A 249 -5.65 8.83 -12.98
C TRP A 249 -6.11 10.05 -12.15
N TYR A 250 -7.13 9.88 -11.32
CA TYR A 250 -7.70 10.93 -10.50
C TYR A 250 -8.31 10.33 -9.22
N SER A 251 -7.44 9.85 -8.32
CA SER A 251 -7.81 9.31 -7.00
C SER A 251 -7.71 10.43 -5.96
N VAL A 252 -8.86 10.87 -5.44
CA VAL A 252 -9.00 12.00 -4.50
C VAL A 252 -8.95 11.52 -3.05
N CYS A 253 -8.43 12.36 -2.16
CA CYS A 253 -8.11 12.07 -0.77
C CYS A 253 -6.92 11.11 -0.60
N THR A 254 -6.36 11.12 0.60
CA THR A 254 -5.20 10.33 1.02
C THR A 254 -5.50 9.39 2.19
N ILE A 255 -6.79 9.06 2.40
CA ILE A 255 -7.29 8.20 3.48
C ILE A 255 -6.48 6.91 3.61
N GLY A 256 -6.09 6.29 2.48
CA GLY A 256 -5.22 5.14 2.49
C GLY A 256 -4.47 4.90 1.18
N TYR A 257 -3.16 4.71 1.26
CA TYR A 257 -2.35 4.25 0.12
C TYR A 257 -1.18 3.39 0.59
N ALA A 258 -0.70 2.50 -0.27
CA ALA A 258 0.60 1.87 -0.12
C ALA A 258 1.63 2.58 -1.01
N VAL A 259 2.88 2.58 -0.57
CA VAL A 259 4.00 3.26 -1.25
C VAL A 259 5.26 2.40 -1.15
N THR A 260 6.05 2.34 -2.22
CA THR A 260 7.38 1.70 -2.20
C THR A 260 8.45 2.70 -1.76
N LEU A 261 9.63 2.22 -1.34
CA LEU A 261 10.78 3.10 -1.06
C LEU A 261 11.09 4.05 -2.23
N HIS A 262 11.04 3.51 -3.45
CA HIS A 262 11.24 4.30 -4.66
C HIS A 262 10.11 5.33 -4.87
N GLY A 263 8.86 4.93 -4.65
CA GLY A 263 7.71 5.84 -4.68
C GLY A 263 7.81 6.96 -3.65
N ALA A 264 8.24 6.67 -2.42
CA ALA A 264 8.45 7.68 -1.38
C ALA A 264 9.50 8.72 -1.78
N ARG A 265 10.60 8.30 -2.42
CA ARG A 265 11.62 9.22 -2.98
C ARG A 265 11.03 10.11 -4.05
N LYS A 266 10.24 9.55 -4.97
CA LYS A 266 9.58 10.32 -6.02
C LYS A 266 8.55 11.29 -5.46
N LEU A 267 7.69 10.86 -4.55
CA LEU A 267 6.68 11.71 -3.91
C LEU A 267 7.35 12.89 -3.19
N LEU A 268 8.41 12.66 -2.43
CA LEU A 268 9.16 13.75 -1.80
C LEU A 268 9.78 14.72 -2.80
N TYR A 269 10.19 14.24 -3.97
CA TYR A 269 10.72 15.11 -5.02
C TYR A 269 9.60 15.91 -5.71
N THR A 270 8.49 15.26 -6.07
CA THR A 270 7.43 15.83 -6.91
C THR A 270 6.33 16.56 -6.14
N VAL A 271 6.19 16.33 -4.83
CA VAL A 271 5.10 16.89 -4.01
C VAL A 271 5.70 17.74 -2.89
N GLY A 272 5.84 19.04 -3.16
CA GLY A 272 6.28 20.05 -2.19
C GLY A 272 7.79 20.25 -2.06
N ASN A 273 8.60 19.66 -2.93
CA ASN A 273 10.03 19.97 -3.03
C ASN A 273 10.40 20.49 -4.42
N GLY A 274 10.95 19.65 -5.31
CA GLY A 274 11.48 20.07 -6.61
C GLY A 274 10.44 20.67 -7.55
N GLU A 275 9.18 20.24 -7.45
CA GLU A 275 8.07 20.72 -8.29
C GLU A 275 7.11 21.69 -7.56
N GLY A 276 7.40 22.04 -6.30
CA GLY A 276 6.53 22.88 -5.47
C GLY A 276 5.24 22.20 -5.01
N LEU A 277 4.30 22.99 -4.45
CA LEU A 277 3.01 22.51 -3.95
C LEU A 277 1.90 23.52 -4.29
N ALA A 278 1.33 23.41 -5.49
CA ALA A 278 0.30 24.33 -5.99
C ALA A 278 -1.14 24.03 -5.51
N GLY A 279 -1.32 23.00 -4.67
CA GLY A 279 -2.62 22.51 -4.24
C GLY A 279 -2.49 21.58 -3.02
N PRO A 280 -3.61 21.16 -2.40
CA PRO A 280 -3.63 20.12 -1.40
C PRO A 280 -2.88 18.86 -1.85
N VAL A 281 -2.39 18.07 -0.88
CA VAL A 281 -1.48 16.95 -1.14
C VAL A 281 -2.04 15.92 -2.12
N ASP A 282 -3.34 15.62 -2.03
CA ASP A 282 -4.02 14.69 -2.93
C ASP A 282 -4.04 15.20 -4.38
N LEU A 283 -4.35 16.48 -4.60
CA LEU A 283 -4.30 17.11 -5.93
C LEU A 283 -2.88 17.17 -6.48
N ALA A 284 -1.89 17.42 -5.63
CA ALA A 284 -0.49 17.40 -6.04
C ALA A 284 -0.02 15.99 -6.42
N MET A 285 -0.44 14.96 -5.69
CA MET A 285 -0.20 13.55 -6.03
C MET A 285 -0.88 13.18 -7.36
N ILE A 286 -2.15 13.56 -7.56
CA ILE A 286 -2.87 13.39 -8.83
C ILE A 286 -2.09 14.03 -9.98
N ASN A 287 -1.60 15.27 -9.81
CA ASN A 287 -0.82 15.96 -10.84
C ASN A 287 0.45 15.19 -11.22
N ALA A 288 1.18 14.68 -10.21
CA ALA A 288 2.39 13.89 -10.44
C ALA A 288 2.11 12.55 -11.15
N VAL A 289 0.97 11.91 -10.85
CA VAL A 289 0.48 10.72 -11.56
C VAL A 289 0.16 11.05 -13.02
N GLN A 290 -0.59 12.12 -13.26
CA GLN A 290 -1.02 12.52 -14.61
C GLN A 290 0.17 12.97 -15.51
N LYS A 291 1.20 13.56 -14.92
CA LYS A 291 2.48 13.87 -15.58
C LYS A 291 3.35 12.63 -15.83
N GLY A 292 2.99 11.46 -15.29
CA GLY A 292 3.77 10.22 -15.39
C GLY A 292 5.03 10.20 -14.51
N GLN A 293 5.13 11.11 -13.53
CA GLN A 293 6.25 11.13 -12.59
C GLN A 293 6.09 10.03 -11.52
N ILE A 294 4.85 9.71 -11.16
CA ILE A 294 4.47 8.63 -10.23
C ILE A 294 3.71 7.53 -10.99
N SER A 295 4.20 6.30 -10.92
CA SER A 295 3.48 5.11 -11.40
C SER A 295 2.48 4.68 -10.32
N ALA A 296 1.21 4.97 -10.52
CA ALA A 296 0.17 4.69 -9.53
C ALA A 296 -0.84 3.64 -10.00
N LEU A 297 -1.23 2.77 -9.07
CA LEU A 297 -2.39 1.88 -9.20
C LEU A 297 -3.49 2.31 -8.24
N THR A 298 -4.73 1.93 -8.54
CA THR A 298 -5.90 2.14 -7.67
C THR A 298 -6.74 0.87 -7.62
N VAL A 299 -7.40 0.66 -6.48
CA VAL A 299 -8.40 -0.40 -6.30
C VAL A 299 -9.76 0.21 -6.02
N VAL A 300 -10.76 -0.22 -6.80
CA VAL A 300 -12.13 0.30 -6.74
C VAL A 300 -13.11 -0.89 -6.67
N PRO A 301 -13.86 -1.14 -5.58
CA PRO A 301 -13.95 -0.29 -4.40
C PRO A 301 -12.71 -0.23 -3.51
N PRO A 302 -12.49 0.87 -2.76
CA PRO A 302 -11.37 0.95 -1.84
C PRO A 302 -11.53 -0.05 -0.68
N PHE A 303 -10.41 -0.40 -0.06
CA PHE A 303 -10.35 -1.25 1.13
C PHE A 303 -10.53 -0.43 2.41
N VAL A 304 -10.13 0.84 2.34
CA VAL A 304 -10.15 1.78 3.45
C VAL A 304 -11.05 2.95 3.05
N VAL A 305 -11.95 3.36 3.93
CA VAL A 305 -12.88 4.47 3.69
C VAL A 305 -12.82 5.46 4.84
N PRO A 306 -13.17 6.73 4.62
CA PRO A 306 -13.28 7.69 5.71
C PRO A 306 -14.44 7.32 6.64
N TRP A 307 -14.19 7.42 7.94
CA TRP A 307 -15.20 7.39 8.99
C TRP A 307 -15.61 8.82 9.33
N LYS A 308 -16.91 9.10 9.26
CA LYS A 308 -17.46 10.39 9.66
C LYS A 308 -18.25 10.28 10.95
N LYS A 309 -18.09 11.21 11.90
CA LYS A 309 -18.98 11.35 13.06
C LYS A 309 -20.25 12.13 12.71
N GLY A 310 -20.28 12.82 11.56
CA GLY A 310 -21.38 13.68 11.14
C GLY A 310 -21.35 15.05 11.84
N THR A 311 -20.16 15.52 12.25
CA THR A 311 -20.00 16.72 13.09
C THR A 311 -18.84 17.60 12.62
N ALA A 312 -18.73 18.82 13.14
CA ALA A 312 -17.60 19.73 12.88
C ALA A 312 -16.20 19.11 13.14
N THR A 313 -16.12 18.05 13.95
CA THR A 313 -14.85 17.41 14.33
C THR A 313 -14.33 16.38 13.33
N ASP A 314 -15.01 16.24 12.19
CA ASP A 314 -14.66 15.31 11.11
C ASP A 314 -13.47 15.76 10.28
N SER A 315 -13.18 17.06 10.19
CA SER A 315 -12.02 17.57 9.45
C SER A 315 -11.17 18.51 10.28
N ASP A 316 -9.88 18.22 10.36
CA ASP A 316 -8.86 19.14 10.91
C ASP A 316 -8.24 20.05 9.83
N ILE A 317 -8.70 19.93 8.57
CA ILE A 317 -8.18 20.69 7.42
C ILE A 317 -9.05 21.92 7.12
N ASN A 318 -10.36 21.81 7.36
CA ASN A 318 -11.31 22.89 7.14
C ASN A 318 -11.42 23.77 8.38
N GLU A 319 -11.73 25.06 8.18
CA GLU A 319 -12.09 25.93 9.30
C GLU A 319 -13.38 25.42 9.95
N PRO A 320 -13.52 25.53 11.28
CA PRO A 320 -14.79 25.25 11.93
C PRO A 320 -15.88 26.17 11.35
N PRO A 321 -17.11 25.69 11.18
CA PRO A 321 -18.21 26.52 10.71
C PRO A 321 -18.40 27.73 11.64
N LYS A 322 -18.79 28.87 11.05
CA LYS A 322 -18.96 30.12 11.81
C LYS A 322 -20.13 29.97 12.78
N GLU A 323 -20.03 30.60 13.96
CA GLU A 323 -21.12 30.63 14.94
C GLU A 323 -22.43 31.10 14.26
N GLY A 324 -23.47 30.26 14.32
CA GLY A 324 -24.78 30.53 13.74
C GLY A 324 -25.07 29.90 12.37
N GLU A 325 -24.11 29.17 11.76
CA GLU A 325 -24.40 28.34 10.58
C GLU A 325 -25.11 27.04 11.00
N GLU A 326 -26.26 26.74 10.40
CA GLU A 326 -26.96 25.46 10.61
C GLU A 326 -26.06 24.30 10.17
N HIS A 327 -25.73 23.42 11.13
CA HIS A 327 -25.13 22.14 10.85
C HIS A 327 -26.11 21.29 10.02
N LYS A 328 -25.92 21.28 8.69
CA LYS A 328 -26.47 20.20 7.88
C LYS A 328 -25.92 18.89 8.45
N GLN A 329 -26.82 17.98 8.80
CA GLN A 329 -26.46 16.68 9.33
C GLN A 329 -25.58 15.96 8.29
N GLU A 330 -24.28 15.88 8.55
CA GLU A 330 -23.37 15.22 7.63
C GLU A 330 -23.54 13.70 7.72
N PRO A 331 -23.30 12.96 6.62
CA PRO A 331 -23.33 11.49 6.64
C PRO A 331 -22.42 10.98 7.75
N SER A 332 -22.89 10.01 8.54
CA SER A 332 -22.14 9.43 9.66
C SER A 332 -21.84 7.95 9.46
N GLY A 333 -20.72 7.51 10.03
CA GLY A 333 -20.12 6.20 9.86
C GLY A 333 -19.30 6.07 8.57
N SER A 334 -19.00 4.82 8.23
CA SER A 334 -18.40 4.43 6.96
C SER A 334 -19.48 4.11 5.93
N GLU A 335 -19.35 4.69 4.74
CA GLU A 335 -20.08 4.32 3.53
C GLU A 335 -19.23 3.41 2.64
N ASN A 336 -19.86 2.67 1.72
CA ASN A 336 -19.18 1.89 0.67
C ASN A 336 -18.26 0.79 1.21
N MET A 337 -18.68 0.16 2.31
CA MET A 337 -17.95 -0.92 2.98
C MET A 337 -18.93 -1.93 3.57
N LYS A 338 -18.63 -3.22 3.40
CA LYS A 338 -19.53 -4.31 3.80
C LYS A 338 -19.55 -4.55 5.31
N LYS A 339 -18.39 -4.73 5.94
CA LYS A 339 -18.26 -4.98 7.39
C LYS A 339 -17.33 -3.98 8.06
N SER A 340 -17.80 -2.73 8.14
CA SER A 340 -17.11 -1.64 8.86
C SER A 340 -16.61 -2.09 10.23
N GLY A 341 -15.30 -1.95 10.46
CA GLY A 341 -14.68 -2.34 11.70
C GLY A 341 -15.10 -1.45 12.85
N ARG A 342 -15.19 -0.13 12.64
CA ARG A 342 -15.68 0.82 13.64
C ARG A 342 -17.14 0.57 14.04
N LYS A 343 -18.06 0.26 13.10
CA LYS A 343 -19.45 -0.14 13.43
C LYS A 343 -19.50 -1.46 14.21
N THR A 344 -18.65 -2.42 13.83
CA THR A 344 -18.55 -3.72 14.50
C THR A 344 -18.07 -3.54 15.95
N LEU A 345 -17.02 -2.74 16.16
CA LEU A 345 -16.51 -2.39 17.48
C LEU A 345 -17.55 -1.73 18.38
N GLN A 346 -18.31 -0.77 17.83
CA GLN A 346 -19.39 -0.11 18.57
C GLN A 346 -20.43 -1.14 19.06
N THR A 347 -20.73 -2.14 18.25
CA THR A 347 -21.67 -3.21 18.60
C THR A 347 -21.10 -4.16 19.66
N LEU A 348 -19.85 -4.61 19.48
CA LEU A 348 -19.20 -5.59 20.36
C LEU A 348 -18.88 -5.02 21.74
N LEU A 349 -18.37 -3.78 21.80
CA LEU A 349 -17.94 -3.15 23.04
C LEU A 349 -19.06 -2.33 23.70
N GLY A 350 -19.96 -1.73 22.91
CA GLY A 350 -21.12 -1.00 23.43
C GLY A 350 -22.27 -1.89 23.90
N GLY A 351 -22.37 -3.12 23.37
CA GLY A 351 -23.45 -4.07 23.64
C GLY A 351 -23.35 -4.87 24.94
N GLN A 352 -22.27 -4.74 25.73
CA GLN A 352 -22.12 -5.48 27.00
C GLN A 352 -23.00 -4.98 28.15
N ARG A 353 -23.73 -3.86 28.00
CA ARG A 353 -24.62 -3.37 29.08
C ARG A 353 -25.83 -4.28 29.35
N SER A 354 -26.40 -4.95 28.35
CA SER A 354 -27.65 -5.71 28.57
C SER A 354 -27.46 -7.14 29.12
N ARG A 355 -26.22 -7.65 29.16
CA ARG A 355 -25.97 -9.04 29.60
C ARG A 355 -25.68 -9.14 31.10
N TYR A 356 -25.09 -8.10 31.70
CA TYR A 356 -24.82 -8.07 33.14
C TYR A 356 -26.00 -7.58 33.98
N GLU A 357 -27.00 -6.91 33.39
CA GLU A 357 -28.22 -6.49 34.12
C GLU A 357 -29.24 -7.63 34.28
N ASN A 358 -29.16 -8.69 33.47
CA ASN A 358 -30.04 -9.86 33.58
C ASN A 358 -29.52 -10.96 34.52
N ASP A 359 -28.25 -10.89 34.95
CA ASP A 359 -27.66 -11.83 35.92
C ASP A 359 -27.72 -11.29 37.37
N LEU A 360 -28.33 -10.12 37.57
CA LEU A 360 -28.55 -9.48 38.88
C LEU A 360 -30.03 -9.13 39.15
N ALA A 361 -30.96 -9.69 38.37
CA ALA A 361 -32.41 -9.54 38.55
C ALA A 361 -33.04 -10.81 39.13
#